data_AF-A0A8H7B1A0-F1
#
_entry.id   AF-A0A8H7B1A0-F1
#
_cell.length_a   1.000
_cell.length_b   1.000
_cell.length_c   1.000
_cell.angle_alpha   90.00
_cell.angle_beta   90.00
_cell.angle_gamma   90.00
#
_symmetry.space_group_name_H-M   'P 1'
#
loop_
_entity.id
_entity.type
_entity.pdbx_description
1 polymer ?
#
loop_
_entity_poly.entity_id
_entity_poly.type
_entity_poly.pdbx_seq_one_letter_code
_entity_poly.pdbx_strand_id
1 'polypeptide(L)'
;MDIPKVCSAPLDPTAPSLLTLPADIRNSINEYIFIRPEPILIHDTDFYYNRGRYGCDNDGHLLFPEQAFDSDEEEQMHQSKKKPCSKSLKGWETRSDAEKEDILLFQHEASLGIGLLKSCRQMYHETSSVFYSKNTFIVSRVRDRAPGGGRKTCESGNRRDYHQLSYTPKWLASLGSQVRRLKKVVIDMSEYPYADSEAMPDWLPLLRVIWDVLPMRCVISFAHTGRRTEFDPVRDSHGLTKYITRLNRALEALLQDNTLHLRCYPISRSIISSLTISQGGNSGCVWFYTGSRTISRGFWIDEASGNIVWNTLETTKSFMELPIRAKEIICRYVFANEPRLRIVMNSLNPLGRHRAVFNVSNRFRKDFVKAVAACIPVTVEFEAASADMDYNDPDPFRRFSLIARGPLTRDLYHKRVTHLPDLLRPQECLISQIIHQCVSDRYCKEQNNGRTSLLIRVPLVRPTKPTDICINISVLLSWLEGVGHKNCRDEVPLVIQLEYTNGRELSYETNSTTIGQLKMQIFLSFTGMLNRHSRGEESGPELPEVWIDGHANLVDLASPSMEFRSRQAYSTEPEVSKRHFKSVLDDIEARHSLKDQLDCVMHGSYPCMCRAWRSLRPWAESVWRKEQL
;
A
#
# COMPACT_ATOMS: atom_id res chain seq x y z
N MET A 1 26.92 23.48 -0.72
CA MET A 1 28.01 24.29 -0.15
C MET A 1 27.39 25.24 0.86
N ASP A 2 27.80 25.14 2.11
CA ASP A 2 27.36 26.06 3.16
C ASP A 2 28.35 27.24 3.24
N ILE A 3 27.87 28.46 3.01
CA ILE A 3 28.68 29.67 3.23
C ILE A 3 28.80 29.85 4.75
N PRO A 4 30.02 30.00 5.31
CA PRO A 4 30.21 30.16 6.75
C PRO A 4 29.29 31.23 7.34
N LYS A 5 28.66 30.93 8.49
CA LYS A 5 27.74 31.85 9.16
C LYS A 5 28.45 32.93 9.99
N VAL A 6 29.49 33.54 9.42
CA VAL A 6 30.25 34.63 10.05
C VAL A 6 29.79 35.98 9.51
N CYS A 7 29.96 37.04 10.31
CA CYS A 7 29.77 38.41 9.85
C CYS A 7 30.74 38.69 8.70
N SER A 8 30.23 39.32 7.63
CA SER A 8 31.07 39.74 6.52
C SER A 8 31.78 41.03 6.90
N ALA A 9 33.10 41.05 6.78
CA ALA A 9 33.93 42.23 7.02
C ALA A 9 34.93 42.38 5.85
N PRO A 10 35.30 43.62 5.49
CA PRO A 10 36.38 43.84 4.53
C PRO A 10 37.70 43.29 5.08
N LEU A 11 38.56 42.78 4.19
CA LEU A 11 39.88 42.26 4.57
C LEU A 11 40.77 43.39 5.15
N ASP A 12 40.68 44.57 4.55
CA ASP A 12 41.28 45.81 5.06
C ASP A 12 40.14 46.78 5.46
N PRO A 13 39.94 47.04 6.76
CA PRO A 13 38.88 47.94 7.23
C PRO A 13 39.15 49.42 6.92
N THR A 14 40.38 49.77 6.54
CA THR A 14 40.77 51.16 6.23
C THR A 14 40.64 51.48 4.74
N ALA A 15 40.63 50.46 3.87
CA ALA A 15 40.41 50.63 2.45
C ALA A 15 38.92 50.78 2.10
N PRO A 16 38.56 51.54 1.05
CA PRO A 16 37.20 51.59 0.54
C PRO A 16 36.70 50.18 0.17
N SER A 17 35.55 49.79 0.70
CA SER A 17 34.94 48.50 0.43
C SER A 17 33.47 48.66 0.07
N LEU A 18 32.93 47.75 -0.75
CA LEU A 18 31.49 47.65 -0.93
C LEU A 18 30.79 47.42 0.42
N LEU A 19 31.40 46.64 1.33
CA LEU A 19 30.82 46.33 2.64
C LEU A 19 30.69 47.54 3.58
N THR A 20 31.50 48.59 3.37
CA THR A 20 31.44 49.81 4.18
C THR A 20 30.42 50.83 3.66
N LEU A 21 29.88 50.64 2.44
CA LEU A 21 28.82 51.49 1.91
C LEU A 21 27.48 51.22 2.63
N PRO A 22 26.57 52.20 2.73
CA PRO A 22 25.21 51.95 3.19
C PRO A 22 24.48 50.90 2.34
N ALA A 23 23.57 50.14 2.95
CA ALA A 23 22.85 49.07 2.28
C ALA A 23 22.08 49.55 1.04
N ASP A 24 21.49 50.75 1.10
CA ASP A 24 20.74 51.33 -0.02
C ASP A 24 21.64 51.58 -1.24
N ILE A 25 22.85 52.09 -1.02
CA ILE A 25 23.83 52.31 -2.09
C ILE A 25 24.30 50.98 -2.68
N ARG A 26 24.60 49.98 -1.84
CA ARG A 26 24.95 48.63 -2.32
C ARG A 26 23.83 48.01 -3.14
N ASN A 27 22.58 48.18 -2.71
CA ASN A 27 21.41 47.70 -3.45
C ASN A 27 21.29 48.40 -4.79
N SER A 28 21.43 49.73 -4.88
CA SER A 28 21.44 50.45 -6.15
C SER A 28 22.55 49.99 -7.10
N ILE A 29 23.75 49.72 -6.57
CA ILE A 29 24.87 49.16 -7.35
C ILE A 29 24.51 47.74 -7.85
N ASN A 30 23.98 46.88 -6.96
CA ASN A 30 23.55 45.54 -7.33
C ASN A 30 22.47 45.58 -8.41
N GLU A 31 21.51 46.49 -8.31
CA GLU A 31 20.46 46.68 -9.32
C GLU A 31 21.05 47.08 -10.67
N TYR A 32 21.97 48.05 -10.67
CA TYR A 32 22.63 48.50 -11.89
C TYR A 32 23.45 47.40 -12.58
N ILE A 33 24.17 46.58 -11.79
CA ILE A 33 25.08 45.54 -12.34
C ILE A 33 24.31 44.29 -12.77
N PHE A 34 23.33 43.85 -11.96
CA PHE A 34 22.76 42.51 -12.07
C PHE A 34 21.36 42.47 -12.67
N ILE A 35 20.65 43.59 -12.80
CA ILE A 35 19.41 43.64 -13.58
C ILE A 35 19.78 43.75 -15.06
N ARG A 36 19.32 42.81 -15.85
CA ARG A 36 19.42 42.82 -17.30
C ARG A 36 18.05 43.18 -17.89
N PRO A 37 17.99 44.14 -18.84
CA PRO A 37 16.77 44.40 -19.58
C PRO A 37 16.39 43.20 -20.47
N GLU A 38 17.41 42.47 -20.94
CA GLU A 38 17.25 41.27 -21.74
C GLU A 38 17.15 40.01 -20.87
N PRO A 39 16.36 39.00 -21.28
CA PRO A 39 16.30 37.75 -20.56
C PRO A 39 17.64 37.00 -20.53
N ILE A 40 17.99 36.47 -19.36
CA ILE A 40 19.23 35.75 -19.12
C ILE A 40 19.06 34.30 -19.57
N LEU A 41 19.92 33.87 -20.49
CA LEU A 41 19.89 32.51 -20.99
C LEU A 41 20.61 31.54 -20.06
N ILE A 42 19.94 30.44 -19.75
CA ILE A 42 20.46 29.34 -18.96
C ILE A 42 20.93 28.25 -19.92
N HIS A 43 22.12 28.43 -20.47
CA HIS A 43 22.87 27.37 -21.13
C HIS A 43 24.36 27.69 -21.09
N ASP A 44 25.21 26.66 -21.06
CA ASP A 44 26.62 26.79 -21.43
C ASP A 44 26.81 26.09 -22.79
N THR A 45 26.63 26.86 -23.87
CA THR A 45 26.81 26.38 -25.25
C THR A 45 28.20 25.82 -25.46
N ASP A 46 29.22 26.47 -24.90
CA ASP A 46 30.60 26.06 -25.11
C ASP A 46 30.92 24.79 -24.34
N PHE A 47 30.46 24.64 -23.10
CA PHE A 47 30.57 23.38 -22.37
C PHE A 47 29.87 22.24 -23.10
N TYR A 48 28.65 22.46 -23.60
CA TYR A 48 27.90 21.43 -24.33
C TYR A 48 28.65 20.97 -25.60
N TYR A 49 29.20 21.90 -26.39
CA TYR A 49 29.95 21.54 -27.60
C TYR A 49 31.33 20.95 -27.30
N ASN A 50 32.00 21.42 -26.25
CA ASN A 50 33.36 20.98 -25.93
C ASN A 50 33.38 19.61 -25.21
N ARG A 51 32.30 19.20 -24.52
CA ARG A 51 32.21 17.86 -23.90
C ARG A 51 32.27 16.73 -24.94
N GLY A 52 31.81 16.97 -26.17
CA GLY A 52 31.82 16.00 -27.27
C GLY A 52 33.20 15.66 -27.84
N ARG A 53 34.24 16.46 -27.55
CA ARG A 53 35.62 16.17 -28.01
C ARG A 53 36.46 15.36 -27.02
N TYR A 54 36.04 15.24 -25.76
CA TYR A 54 36.87 14.61 -24.73
C TYR A 54 36.65 13.10 -24.54
N GLY A 55 35.76 12.45 -25.31
CA GLY A 55 35.36 11.07 -25.04
C GLY A 55 35.10 10.14 -26.22
N CYS A 56 35.30 10.56 -27.47
CA CYS A 56 35.05 9.71 -28.64
C CYS A 56 36.31 9.35 -29.46
N ASP A 57 37.49 9.90 -29.13
CA ASP A 57 38.71 9.68 -29.92
C ASP A 57 39.58 8.50 -29.46
N ASN A 58 39.12 7.69 -28.49
CA ASN A 58 39.95 6.60 -27.94
C ASN A 58 39.57 5.17 -28.36
N ASP A 59 38.59 4.98 -29.25
CA ASP A 59 38.38 3.68 -29.90
C ASP A 59 38.89 3.71 -31.35
N GLY A 60 40.20 3.48 -31.50
CA GLY A 60 40.69 2.70 -32.64
C GLY A 60 41.27 3.43 -33.86
N HIS A 61 42.08 4.48 -33.71
CA HIS A 61 43.16 4.71 -34.67
C HIS A 61 44.37 3.82 -34.32
N LEU A 62 44.16 2.50 -34.33
CA LEU A 62 45.25 1.57 -34.57
C LEU A 62 45.47 1.53 -36.08
N LEU A 63 46.57 2.14 -36.52
CA LEU A 63 47.18 1.88 -37.81
C LEU A 63 47.55 0.39 -37.88
N PHE A 64 46.63 -0.45 -38.35
CA PHE A 64 46.98 -1.75 -38.91
C PHE A 64 46.75 -1.72 -40.43
N PRO A 65 47.71 -2.23 -41.23
CA PRO A 65 47.56 -2.30 -42.67
C PRO A 65 46.42 -3.24 -43.02
N GLU A 66 45.72 -2.94 -44.12
CA GLU A 66 44.81 -3.86 -44.80
C GLU A 66 45.50 -5.22 -44.99
N GLN A 67 45.09 -6.22 -44.21
CA GLN A 67 45.18 -7.61 -44.61
C GLN A 67 43.77 -8.15 -44.72
N ALA A 68 43.40 -8.46 -45.96
CA ALA A 68 42.17 -9.15 -46.31
C ALA A 68 42.12 -10.50 -45.60
N PHE A 69 41.17 -10.65 -44.68
CA PHE A 69 40.73 -11.95 -44.22
C PHE A 69 39.36 -12.24 -44.86
N ASP A 70 39.39 -13.13 -45.84
CA ASP A 70 38.23 -13.86 -46.35
C ASP A 70 37.81 -14.91 -45.31
N SER A 71 36.76 -14.65 -44.55
CA SER A 71 35.91 -15.72 -44.00
C SER A 71 34.62 -15.16 -43.41
N ASP A 72 33.49 -15.64 -43.93
CA ASP A 72 32.11 -15.28 -43.57
C ASP A 72 31.68 -15.66 -42.11
N GLU A 73 32.61 -16.05 -41.24
CA GLU A 73 32.30 -16.54 -39.88
C GLU A 73 32.50 -15.49 -38.78
N GLU A 74 33.24 -14.40 -38.99
CA GLU A 74 33.48 -13.38 -37.95
C GLU A 74 32.37 -12.32 -37.83
N GLU A 75 31.51 -12.19 -38.86
CA GLU A 75 30.39 -11.23 -38.86
C GLU A 75 29.24 -11.66 -37.93
N GLN A 76 29.15 -12.95 -37.58
CA GLN A 76 28.13 -13.45 -36.64
C GLN A 76 28.52 -13.27 -35.16
N MET A 77 29.81 -13.13 -34.81
CA MET A 77 30.20 -12.97 -33.40
C MET A 77 30.02 -11.53 -32.91
N HIS A 78 30.13 -10.53 -33.79
CA HIS A 78 30.00 -9.11 -33.43
C HIS A 78 28.56 -8.60 -33.31
N GLN A 79 27.56 -9.32 -33.81
CA GLN A 79 26.14 -8.94 -33.66
C GLN A 79 25.52 -9.35 -32.31
N SER A 80 26.18 -10.22 -31.53
CA SER A 80 25.62 -10.78 -30.28
C SER A 80 25.82 -9.91 -29.02
N LYS A 81 26.58 -8.81 -29.07
CA LYS A 81 26.91 -7.97 -27.90
C LYS A 81 26.29 -6.57 -27.88
N LYS A 82 25.33 -6.26 -28.75
CA LYS A 82 24.51 -5.03 -28.63
C LYS A 82 23.29 -5.28 -27.74
N LYS A 83 23.51 -5.60 -26.46
CA LYS A 83 22.43 -5.52 -25.47
C LYS A 83 22.11 -4.04 -25.25
N PRO A 84 20.91 -3.55 -25.59
CA PRO A 84 20.54 -2.18 -25.27
C PRO A 84 20.63 -2.02 -23.76
N CYS A 85 21.48 -1.11 -23.31
CA CYS A 85 21.69 -0.82 -21.91
C CYS A 85 20.45 -0.09 -21.38
N SER A 86 19.37 -0.82 -21.11
CA SER A 86 18.24 -0.32 -20.33
C SER A 86 18.68 -0.24 -18.87
N LYS A 87 19.48 0.79 -18.55
CA LYS A 87 19.76 1.15 -17.16
C LYS A 87 18.40 1.43 -16.52
N SER A 88 17.94 0.50 -15.67
CA SER A 88 16.70 0.67 -14.92
C SER A 88 16.78 1.97 -14.12
N LEU A 89 15.65 2.64 -13.92
CA LEU A 89 15.51 3.88 -13.15
C LEU A 89 16.18 3.82 -11.75
N LYS A 90 16.32 2.61 -11.17
CA LYS A 90 17.04 2.40 -9.90
C LYS A 90 18.54 2.71 -9.96
N GLY A 91 19.16 2.65 -11.14
CA GLY A 91 20.56 3.05 -11.34
C GLY A 91 20.75 4.57 -11.34
N TRP A 92 19.69 5.35 -11.55
CA TRP A 92 19.74 6.82 -11.50
C TRP A 92 19.68 7.36 -10.07
N GLU A 93 19.25 6.55 -9.10
CA GLU A 93 19.06 6.95 -7.70
C GLU A 93 20.30 6.72 -6.82
N THR A 94 21.34 6.07 -7.36
CA THR A 94 22.64 5.95 -6.69
C THR A 94 23.53 7.13 -7.10
N ARG A 95 23.54 8.16 -6.25
CA ARG A 95 24.32 9.39 -6.39
C ARG A 95 25.80 9.08 -6.61
N SER A 96 26.29 9.35 -7.82
CA SER A 96 27.70 9.22 -8.21
C SER A 96 28.22 10.57 -8.72
N ASP A 97 29.55 10.70 -8.84
CA ASP A 97 30.26 11.90 -9.27
C ASP A 97 29.78 12.49 -10.62
N ALA A 98 28.99 11.74 -11.40
CA ALA A 98 28.29 12.24 -12.60
C ALA A 98 27.35 13.44 -12.33
N GLU A 99 26.74 13.56 -11.14
CA GLU A 99 25.92 14.74 -10.79
C GLU A 99 26.77 16.01 -10.60
N LYS A 100 28.05 15.89 -10.21
CA LYS A 100 28.96 17.05 -10.08
C LYS A 100 29.34 17.59 -11.44
N GLU A 101 29.52 16.73 -12.44
CA GLU A 101 29.76 17.16 -13.82
C GLU A 101 28.52 17.78 -14.45
N ASP A 102 27.33 17.23 -14.17
CA ASP A 102 26.08 17.83 -14.62
C ASP A 102 25.89 19.24 -14.05
N ILE A 103 26.33 19.51 -12.81
CA ILE A 103 26.27 20.86 -12.22
C ILE A 103 27.06 21.90 -13.03
N LEU A 104 28.12 21.50 -13.73
CA LEU A 104 28.95 22.39 -14.55
C LEU A 104 28.26 22.82 -15.85
N LEU A 105 27.25 22.09 -16.35
CA LEU A 105 26.44 22.50 -17.49
C LEU A 105 25.63 23.77 -17.23
N PHE A 106 25.31 24.07 -15.96
CA PHE A 106 24.37 25.14 -15.58
C PHE A 106 25.00 26.53 -15.44
N GLN A 107 26.11 26.79 -16.14
CA GLN A 107 26.74 28.10 -16.10
C GLN A 107 26.06 29.05 -17.08
N HIS A 108 25.37 30.07 -16.55
CA HIS A 108 25.12 31.30 -17.28
C HIS A 108 26.30 32.26 -17.03
N GLU A 109 26.60 33.23 -17.89
CA GLU A 109 27.74 34.15 -17.70
C GLU A 109 27.74 34.82 -16.32
N ALA A 110 26.55 35.19 -15.82
CA ALA A 110 26.41 35.77 -14.48
C ALA A 110 26.63 34.78 -13.31
N SER A 111 26.71 33.47 -13.57
CA SER A 111 26.93 32.45 -12.54
C SER A 111 28.38 32.45 -12.06
N LEU A 112 29.33 32.83 -12.92
CA LEU A 112 30.72 33.10 -12.55
C LEU A 112 30.79 34.33 -11.64
N GLY A 113 30.09 35.41 -12.00
CA GLY A 113 30.00 36.62 -11.17
C GLY A 113 29.39 36.36 -9.79
N ILE A 114 28.26 35.66 -9.72
CA ILE A 114 27.61 35.28 -8.45
C ILE A 114 28.45 34.27 -7.67
N GLY A 115 29.17 33.39 -8.38
CA GLY A 115 30.10 32.43 -7.81
C GLY A 115 31.22 33.11 -7.03
N LEU A 116 31.82 34.18 -7.58
CA LEU A 116 32.85 34.98 -6.91
C LEU A 116 32.32 35.62 -5.62
N LEU A 117 31.06 36.07 -5.63
CA LEU A 117 30.43 36.69 -4.46
C LEU A 117 30.20 35.71 -3.31
N LYS A 118 30.26 34.39 -3.53
CA LYS A 118 30.15 33.39 -2.45
C LYS A 118 31.24 33.55 -1.38
N SER A 119 32.36 34.20 -1.71
CA SER A 119 33.41 34.57 -0.74
C SER A 119 32.90 35.53 0.35
N CYS A 120 31.85 36.31 0.07
CA CYS A 120 31.26 37.26 0.99
C CYS A 120 29.76 36.98 1.15
N ARG A 121 29.37 36.38 2.28
CA ARG A 121 27.99 35.96 2.55
C ARG A 121 26.97 37.09 2.37
N GLN A 122 27.28 38.28 2.89
CA GLN A 122 26.39 39.43 2.82
C GLN A 122 26.16 39.87 1.36
N MET A 123 27.24 40.11 0.62
CA MET A 123 27.16 40.48 -0.79
C MET A 123 26.46 39.41 -1.61
N TYR A 124 26.79 38.13 -1.41
CA TYR A 124 26.12 37.02 -2.08
C TYR A 124 24.61 37.07 -1.90
N HIS A 125 24.13 37.22 -0.67
CA HIS A 125 22.69 37.21 -0.39
C HIS A 125 21.97 38.48 -0.86
N GLU A 126 22.59 39.66 -0.79
CA GLU A 126 22.03 40.91 -1.33
C GLU A 126 21.94 40.80 -2.86
N THR A 127 23.05 40.47 -3.52
CA THR A 127 23.15 40.38 -4.97
C THR A 127 22.29 39.26 -5.54
N SER A 128 22.32 38.05 -4.98
CA SER A 128 21.50 36.94 -5.48
C SER A 128 20.01 37.25 -5.35
N SER A 129 19.63 38.08 -4.36
CA SER A 129 18.25 38.55 -4.22
C SER A 129 17.83 39.39 -5.42
N VAL A 130 18.62 40.40 -5.74
CA VAL A 130 18.37 41.28 -6.90
C VAL A 130 18.39 40.47 -8.19
N PHE A 131 19.42 39.64 -8.38
CA PHE A 131 19.61 38.87 -9.60
C PHE A 131 18.45 37.92 -9.89
N TYR A 132 18.04 37.08 -8.93
CA TYR A 132 16.98 36.09 -9.20
C TYR A 132 15.57 36.71 -9.21
N SER A 133 15.33 37.80 -8.47
CA SER A 133 13.99 38.39 -8.34
C SER A 133 13.64 39.43 -9.40
N LYS A 134 14.65 40.07 -10.03
CA LYS A 134 14.41 41.15 -11.00
C LYS A 134 14.68 40.75 -12.45
N ASN A 135 15.23 39.57 -12.70
CA ASN A 135 15.50 39.08 -14.05
C ASN A 135 14.50 38.03 -14.53
N THR A 136 14.42 37.90 -15.86
CA THR A 136 13.75 36.78 -16.52
C THR A 136 14.81 35.79 -16.99
N PHE A 137 14.63 34.51 -16.69
CA PHE A 137 15.53 33.45 -17.10
C PHE A 137 14.92 32.64 -18.23
N ILE A 138 15.69 32.36 -19.29
CA ILE A 138 15.26 31.53 -20.42
C ILE A 138 16.04 30.22 -20.39
N VAL A 139 15.35 29.08 -20.35
CA VAL A 139 15.94 27.77 -20.62
C VAL A 139 15.61 27.40 -22.06
N SER A 140 16.62 27.35 -22.92
CA SER A 140 16.47 27.00 -24.35
C SER A 140 17.31 25.80 -24.72
N ARG A 141 17.05 25.24 -25.91
CA ARG A 141 17.87 24.19 -26.50
C ARG A 141 19.24 24.78 -26.86
N VAL A 142 20.29 23.96 -26.80
CA VAL A 142 21.60 24.37 -27.32
C VAL A 142 21.51 24.37 -28.85
N ARG A 143 21.76 25.52 -29.48
CA ARG A 143 21.77 25.68 -30.94
C ARG A 143 22.85 24.83 -31.57
N ASP A 144 22.47 23.74 -32.23
CA ASP A 144 23.40 22.91 -33.00
C ASP A 144 24.33 23.78 -33.84
N ARG A 145 25.62 23.85 -33.44
CA ARG A 145 26.69 24.34 -34.30
C ARG A 145 26.75 23.38 -35.47
N ALA A 146 26.09 23.70 -36.57
CA ALA A 146 26.35 23.03 -37.82
C ALA A 146 27.84 23.25 -38.11
N PRO A 147 28.69 22.21 -38.04
CA PRO A 147 30.04 22.34 -38.52
C PRO A 147 29.88 22.65 -40.01
N GLY A 148 30.45 23.77 -40.46
CA GLY A 148 30.29 24.23 -41.83
C GLY A 148 30.49 23.11 -42.84
N GLY A 149 29.51 22.93 -43.73
CA GLY A 149 29.65 22.09 -44.92
C GLY A 149 29.39 20.60 -44.71
N GLY A 150 28.13 20.24 -44.55
CA GLY A 150 27.70 18.86 -44.75
C GLY A 150 26.70 18.41 -43.71
N ARG A 151 25.48 18.15 -44.15
CA ARG A 151 24.38 17.55 -43.39
C ARG A 151 24.69 16.08 -43.04
N LYS A 152 25.91 15.79 -42.55
CA LYS A 152 26.20 14.51 -41.91
C LYS A 152 25.50 14.56 -40.56
N THR A 153 24.32 13.98 -40.55
CA THR A 153 23.54 13.65 -39.38
C THR A 153 24.43 12.88 -38.42
N CYS A 154 25.10 13.58 -37.50
CA CYS A 154 25.65 12.97 -36.30
C CYS A 154 24.47 12.58 -35.39
N GLU A 155 23.67 11.63 -35.86
CA GLU A 155 22.64 10.88 -35.13
C GLU A 155 23.29 9.93 -34.10
N SER A 156 24.43 10.29 -33.53
CA SER A 156 24.95 9.59 -32.37
C SER A 156 23.91 9.75 -31.26
N GLY A 157 23.22 8.65 -30.93
CA GLY A 157 21.99 8.61 -30.11
C GLY A 157 22.06 9.30 -28.74
N ASN A 158 23.25 9.71 -28.28
CA ASN A 158 23.45 10.41 -27.01
C ASN A 158 23.05 11.89 -27.03
N ARG A 159 22.89 12.54 -28.20
CA ARG A 159 22.45 13.96 -28.25
C ARG A 159 20.95 14.16 -28.00
N ARG A 160 20.15 13.09 -27.95
CA ARG A 160 18.70 13.16 -27.69
C ARG A 160 18.35 13.47 -26.22
N ASP A 161 19.33 13.39 -25.33
CA ASP A 161 19.10 13.55 -23.89
C ASP A 161 19.00 15.02 -23.43
N TYR A 162 19.47 15.97 -24.24
CA TYR A 162 19.34 17.40 -23.92
C TYR A 162 17.97 17.92 -24.35
N HIS A 163 17.07 18.03 -23.37
CA HIS A 163 15.73 18.59 -23.55
C HIS A 163 15.45 19.65 -22.48
N GLN A 164 14.88 20.80 -22.85
CA GLN A 164 14.64 21.93 -21.94
C GLN A 164 13.80 21.51 -20.73
N LEU A 165 12.77 20.68 -20.93
CA LEU A 165 11.94 20.12 -19.84
C LEU A 165 12.68 19.19 -18.88
N SER A 166 13.70 18.47 -19.36
CA SER A 166 14.55 17.62 -18.53
C SER A 166 15.61 18.43 -17.78
N TYR A 167 16.05 19.54 -18.39
CA TYR A 167 17.12 20.38 -17.88
C TYR A 167 16.65 21.44 -16.87
N THR A 168 15.51 22.08 -17.14
CA THR A 168 14.89 23.08 -16.26
C THR A 168 14.78 22.61 -14.81
N PRO A 169 14.26 21.40 -14.48
CA PRO A 169 14.21 20.94 -13.09
C PRO A 169 15.57 20.78 -12.43
N LYS A 170 16.60 20.33 -13.17
CA LYS A 170 17.96 20.21 -12.63
C LYS A 170 18.54 21.58 -12.28
N TRP A 171 18.36 22.57 -13.16
CA TRP A 171 18.75 23.95 -12.89
C TRP A 171 18.01 24.54 -11.69
N LEU A 172 16.67 24.40 -11.65
CA LEU A 172 15.87 24.89 -10.53
C LEU A 172 16.29 24.25 -9.20
N ALA A 173 16.61 22.96 -9.20
CA ALA A 173 17.12 22.25 -8.02
C ALA A 173 18.52 22.74 -7.59
N SER A 174 19.40 23.06 -8.55
CA SER A 174 20.78 23.51 -8.24
C SER A 174 20.83 24.89 -7.60
N LEU A 175 19.79 25.72 -7.77
CA LEU A 175 19.66 27.01 -7.09
C LEU A 175 19.44 26.87 -5.56
N GLY A 176 19.04 25.69 -5.08
CA GLY A 176 18.77 25.44 -3.67
C GLY A 176 17.76 26.42 -3.08
N SER A 177 18.12 27.11 -1.99
CA SER A 177 17.23 28.08 -1.33
C SER A 177 16.96 29.34 -2.16
N GLN A 178 17.78 29.63 -3.18
CA GLN A 178 17.62 30.83 -4.03
C GLN A 178 16.48 30.70 -5.02
N VAL A 179 16.02 29.48 -5.31
CA VAL A 179 14.89 29.23 -6.23
C VAL A 179 13.62 29.97 -5.79
N ARG A 180 13.45 30.22 -4.48
CA ARG A 180 12.33 30.98 -3.92
C ARG A 180 12.33 32.46 -4.30
N ARG A 181 13.46 32.96 -4.78
CA ARG A 181 13.63 34.35 -5.21
C ARG A 181 13.36 34.52 -6.70
N LEU A 182 13.23 33.44 -7.46
CA LEU A 182 12.91 33.52 -8.87
C LEU A 182 11.54 34.17 -9.07
N LYS A 183 11.48 35.12 -10.01
CA LYS A 183 10.23 35.78 -10.42
C LYS A 183 9.66 35.20 -11.70
N LYS A 184 10.51 34.99 -12.72
CA LYS A 184 10.07 34.54 -14.04
C LYS A 184 11.07 33.61 -14.71
N VAL A 185 10.61 32.44 -15.12
CA VAL A 185 11.36 31.46 -15.90
C VAL A 185 10.56 31.13 -17.16
N VAL A 186 11.23 31.21 -18.30
CA VAL A 186 10.67 30.92 -19.61
C VAL A 186 11.34 29.68 -20.18
N ILE A 187 10.56 28.67 -20.49
CA ILE A 187 11.02 27.48 -21.21
C ILE A 187 10.80 27.73 -22.69
N ASP A 188 11.88 27.89 -23.44
CA ASP A 188 11.84 28.26 -24.85
C ASP A 188 11.52 27.06 -25.72
N MET A 189 10.45 27.18 -26.50
CA MET A 189 9.95 26.14 -27.40
C MET A 189 10.29 26.40 -28.86
N SER A 190 11.10 27.43 -29.16
CA SER A 190 11.46 27.82 -30.55
C SER A 190 12.16 26.70 -31.32
N GLU A 191 12.91 25.85 -30.64
CA GLU A 191 13.69 24.75 -31.23
C GLU A 191 13.14 23.37 -30.85
N TYR A 192 11.86 23.32 -30.45
CA TYR A 192 11.22 22.07 -30.08
C TYR A 192 11.01 21.20 -31.33
N PRO A 193 11.57 19.97 -31.40
CA PRO A 193 11.47 19.12 -32.58
C PRO A 193 10.04 18.60 -32.72
N TYR A 194 9.23 19.36 -33.46
CA TYR A 194 7.79 19.19 -33.52
C TYR A 194 7.31 17.96 -34.30
N ALA A 195 8.14 17.43 -35.19
CA ALA A 195 7.65 16.56 -36.26
C ALA A 195 8.02 15.08 -36.09
N ASP A 196 9.21 14.75 -35.57
CA ASP A 196 9.76 13.40 -35.81
C ASP A 196 10.23 12.67 -34.54
N SER A 197 10.07 13.26 -33.35
CA SER A 197 10.39 12.57 -32.09
C SER A 197 9.15 11.85 -31.56
N GLU A 198 9.15 10.51 -31.67
CA GLU A 198 8.18 9.65 -30.96
C GLU A 198 8.28 9.81 -29.43
N ALA A 199 9.46 10.21 -28.93
CA ALA A 199 9.68 10.42 -27.51
C ALA A 199 9.09 11.76 -27.07
N MET A 200 7.96 11.71 -26.35
CA MET A 200 7.41 12.86 -25.64
C MET A 200 8.24 13.12 -24.38
N PRO A 201 8.61 14.38 -24.10
CA PRO A 201 9.39 14.70 -22.91
C PRO A 201 8.57 14.44 -21.66
N ASP A 202 9.25 14.03 -20.59
CA ASP A 202 8.65 13.83 -19.29
C ASP A 202 8.59 15.15 -18.53
N TRP A 203 7.37 15.57 -18.18
CA TRP A 203 7.07 16.78 -17.42
C TRP A 203 7.15 16.55 -15.91
N LEU A 204 7.09 15.30 -15.46
CA LEU A 204 7.00 14.98 -14.04
C LEU A 204 8.18 15.54 -13.22
N PRO A 205 9.45 15.50 -13.69
CA PRO A 205 10.56 16.10 -12.95
C PRO A 205 10.38 17.61 -12.75
N LEU A 206 9.92 18.34 -13.77
CA LEU A 206 9.61 19.77 -13.67
C LEU A 206 8.50 20.01 -12.65
N LEU A 207 7.37 19.30 -12.78
CA LEU A 207 6.23 19.45 -11.87
C LEU A 207 6.61 19.17 -10.41
N ARG A 208 7.44 18.16 -10.15
CA ARG A 208 7.93 17.83 -8.80
C ARG A 208 8.74 18.96 -8.20
N VAL A 209 9.67 19.55 -8.95
CA VAL A 209 10.46 20.69 -8.44
C VAL A 209 9.56 21.89 -8.13
N ILE A 210 8.53 22.11 -8.94
CA ILE A 210 7.55 23.17 -8.71
C ILE A 210 6.71 22.90 -7.46
N TRP A 211 6.21 21.67 -7.30
CA TRP A 211 5.41 21.28 -6.14
C TRP A 211 6.22 21.30 -4.83
N ASP A 212 7.49 20.88 -4.86
CA ASP A 212 8.33 20.73 -3.68
C ASP A 212 8.90 22.08 -3.19
N VAL A 213 9.27 22.98 -4.12
CA VAL A 213 10.22 24.06 -3.78
C VAL A 213 9.74 25.46 -4.15
N LEU A 214 8.91 25.61 -5.19
CA LEU A 214 8.62 26.92 -5.73
C LEU A 214 7.50 27.63 -4.96
N PRO A 215 7.74 28.85 -4.46
CA PRO A 215 6.68 29.66 -3.87
C PRO A 215 5.70 30.07 -4.97
N MET A 216 4.44 30.36 -4.59
CA MET A 216 3.37 30.81 -5.51
C MET A 216 3.70 32.06 -6.36
N ARG A 217 4.88 32.68 -6.20
CA ARG A 217 5.26 33.93 -6.86
C ARG A 217 6.12 33.76 -8.12
N CYS A 218 6.74 32.60 -8.34
CA CYS A 218 7.55 32.38 -9.54
C CYS A 218 6.64 31.97 -10.71
N VAL A 219 6.66 32.73 -11.79
CA VAL A 219 5.94 32.40 -13.03
C VAL A 219 6.83 31.55 -13.92
N ILE A 220 6.44 30.29 -14.15
CA ILE A 220 7.06 29.41 -15.14
C ILE A 220 6.12 29.33 -16.34
N SER A 221 6.63 29.62 -17.53
CA SER A 221 5.83 29.60 -18.75
C SER A 221 6.63 29.11 -19.94
N PHE A 222 5.96 28.50 -20.91
CA PHE A 222 6.48 28.23 -22.24
C PHE A 222 6.35 29.48 -23.12
N ALA A 223 7.34 29.75 -23.96
CA ALA A 223 7.26 30.83 -24.94
C ALA A 223 8.05 30.51 -26.22
N HIS A 224 7.72 31.24 -27.29
CA HIS A 224 8.53 31.32 -28.49
C HIS A 224 9.38 32.58 -28.35
N THR A 225 10.67 32.41 -28.07
CA THR A 225 11.57 33.56 -27.82
C THR A 225 12.08 34.20 -29.11
N GLY A 226 11.77 33.62 -30.27
CA GLY A 226 12.31 34.06 -31.56
C GLY A 226 13.79 33.71 -31.74
N ARG A 227 14.42 32.96 -30.83
CA ARG A 227 15.74 32.40 -31.06
C ARG A 227 15.65 31.37 -32.20
N ARG A 228 16.07 31.81 -33.38
CA ARG A 228 16.15 30.99 -34.59
C ARG A 228 17.46 30.20 -34.61
N THR A 229 17.40 28.94 -35.01
CA THR A 229 18.53 28.29 -35.67
C THR A 229 18.59 28.83 -37.09
N GLU A 230 19.76 29.23 -37.58
CA GLU A 230 19.93 29.78 -38.93
C GLU A 230 19.55 28.79 -40.04
N PHE A 231 19.29 27.53 -39.69
CA PHE A 231 19.18 26.39 -40.62
C PHE A 231 17.76 25.87 -40.84
N ASP A 232 16.74 26.37 -40.14
CA ASP A 232 15.34 25.96 -40.38
C ASP A 232 14.49 27.15 -40.85
N PRO A 233 14.16 27.24 -42.15
CA PRO A 233 13.26 28.26 -42.64
C PRO A 233 11.89 28.08 -41.97
N VAL A 234 11.38 29.20 -41.43
CA VAL A 234 10.12 29.39 -40.71
C VAL A 234 9.08 28.30 -41.04
N ARG A 235 9.06 27.21 -40.27
CA ARG A 235 7.87 26.38 -40.15
C ARG A 235 6.82 27.25 -39.47
N ASP A 236 5.60 27.19 -39.99
CA ASP A 236 4.48 28.06 -39.68
C ASP A 236 4.36 28.43 -38.18
N SER A 237 4.76 29.66 -37.84
CA SER A 237 4.77 30.19 -36.46
C SER A 237 3.39 30.15 -35.78
N HIS A 238 2.33 30.04 -36.58
CA HIS A 238 0.96 29.98 -36.09
C HIS A 238 0.68 28.70 -35.29
N GLY A 239 1.18 27.55 -35.76
CA GLY A 239 1.01 26.27 -35.07
C GLY A 239 1.73 26.23 -33.72
N LEU A 240 2.94 26.81 -33.65
CA LEU A 240 3.77 26.86 -32.45
C LEU A 240 3.10 27.70 -31.35
N THR A 241 2.54 28.85 -31.71
CA THR A 241 1.86 29.75 -30.76
C THR A 241 0.65 29.08 -30.11
N LYS A 242 -0.17 28.38 -30.91
CA LYS A 242 -1.35 27.64 -30.40
C LYS A 242 -0.94 26.55 -29.41
N TYR A 243 0.11 25.80 -29.70
CA TYR A 243 0.62 24.77 -28.80
C TYR A 243 1.25 25.32 -27.53
N ILE A 244 2.07 26.37 -27.61
CA ILE A 244 2.63 27.04 -26.42
C ILE A 244 1.50 27.49 -25.49
N THR A 245 0.42 28.03 -26.06
CA THR A 245 -0.77 28.42 -25.30
C THR A 245 -1.40 27.21 -24.60
N ARG A 246 -1.55 26.07 -25.30
CA ARG A 246 -2.05 24.82 -24.72
C ARG A 246 -1.13 24.27 -23.62
N LEU A 247 0.19 24.31 -23.83
CA LEU A 247 1.18 23.88 -22.83
C LEU A 247 1.14 24.73 -21.57
N ASN A 248 1.00 26.05 -21.70
CA ASN A 248 0.85 26.95 -20.57
C ASN A 248 -0.43 26.68 -19.78
N ARG A 249 -1.56 26.46 -20.47
CA ARG A 249 -2.82 26.05 -19.80
C ARG A 249 -2.69 24.70 -19.09
N ALA A 250 -2.04 23.73 -19.73
CA ALA A 250 -1.78 22.44 -19.11
C ALA A 250 -0.91 22.58 -17.86
N LEU A 251 0.15 23.38 -17.93
CA LEU A 251 1.02 23.66 -16.79
C LEU A 251 0.22 24.33 -15.66
N GLU A 252 -0.58 25.35 -15.98
CA GLU A 252 -1.43 26.06 -15.03
C GLU A 252 -2.43 25.14 -14.34
N ALA A 253 -3.17 24.33 -15.09
CA ALA A 253 -4.16 23.40 -14.53
C ALA A 253 -3.54 22.24 -13.71
N LEU A 254 -2.31 21.82 -14.03
CA LEU A 254 -1.54 20.84 -13.23
C LEU A 254 -0.94 21.46 -11.96
N LEU A 255 -0.63 22.75 -11.98
CA LEU A 255 0.00 23.46 -10.87
C LEU A 255 -1.02 24.14 -9.95
N GLN A 256 -1.81 25.08 -10.44
CA GLN A 256 -2.68 25.90 -9.61
C GLN A 256 -3.91 25.10 -9.15
N ASP A 257 -4.62 24.51 -10.10
CA ASP A 257 -5.90 23.86 -9.82
C ASP A 257 -5.74 22.43 -9.32
N ASN A 258 -4.58 21.82 -9.58
CA ASN A 258 -4.31 20.41 -9.28
C ASN A 258 -5.48 19.52 -9.76
N THR A 259 -5.97 19.79 -10.97
CA THR A 259 -7.20 19.20 -11.55
C THR A 259 -7.16 17.67 -11.59
N LEU A 260 -5.99 17.10 -11.84
CA LEU A 260 -5.78 15.64 -11.82
C LEU A 260 -5.49 15.06 -10.42
N HIS A 261 -5.43 15.92 -9.40
CA HIS A 261 -5.06 15.61 -8.03
C HIS A 261 -3.70 14.90 -7.87
N LEU A 262 -2.75 15.12 -8.80
CA LEU A 262 -1.46 14.43 -8.77
C LEU A 262 -0.59 14.81 -7.57
N ARG A 263 -0.82 16.00 -6.99
CA ARG A 263 -0.15 16.47 -5.77
C ARG A 263 -0.49 15.68 -4.51
N CYS A 264 -1.41 14.71 -4.52
CA CYS A 264 -1.60 13.81 -3.39
C CYS A 264 -0.63 12.61 -3.38
N TYR A 265 0.14 12.42 -4.45
CA TYR A 265 1.18 11.38 -4.56
C TYR A 265 2.65 11.82 -4.33
N PRO A 266 3.00 12.97 -3.68
CA PRO A 266 4.37 13.45 -3.58
C PRO A 266 5.19 12.58 -2.62
N ILE A 267 4.55 12.02 -1.58
CA ILE A 267 5.16 11.09 -0.62
C ILE A 267 5.60 9.80 -1.34
N SER A 268 4.87 9.40 -2.38
CA SER A 268 5.21 8.25 -3.20
C SER A 268 5.84 8.71 -4.51
N ARG A 269 7.09 9.20 -4.44
CA ARG A 269 7.95 9.38 -5.64
C ARG A 269 8.00 8.12 -6.53
N SER A 270 7.67 6.97 -5.95
CA SER A 270 7.58 5.65 -6.56
C SER A 270 6.28 5.31 -7.29
N ILE A 271 5.17 6.06 -7.12
CA ILE A 271 3.89 5.69 -7.75
C ILE A 271 3.76 6.24 -9.16
N ILE A 272 4.05 7.53 -9.38
CA ILE A 272 4.03 8.13 -10.72
C ILE A 272 5.44 8.02 -11.30
N SER A 273 5.60 7.32 -12.41
CA SER A 273 6.89 7.17 -13.10
C SER A 273 7.14 8.27 -14.11
N SER A 274 6.11 8.71 -14.83
CA SER A 274 6.26 9.70 -15.91
C SER A 274 4.95 10.45 -16.18
N LEU A 275 5.03 11.68 -16.66
CA LEU A 275 3.90 12.45 -17.18
C LEU A 275 4.29 13.05 -18.53
N THR A 276 3.57 12.66 -19.58
CA THR A 276 3.85 13.12 -20.94
C THR A 276 2.66 13.89 -21.50
N ILE A 277 2.92 14.96 -22.24
CA ILE A 277 1.89 15.70 -22.99
C ILE A 277 2.09 15.41 -24.48
N SER A 278 1.00 15.20 -25.21
CA SER A 278 1.03 14.91 -26.65
C SER A 278 1.58 16.09 -27.46
N GLN A 279 2.03 15.82 -28.69
CA GLN A 279 2.53 16.85 -29.60
C GLN A 279 1.48 17.93 -29.91
N GLY A 280 0.18 17.59 -29.85
CA GLY A 280 -0.90 18.56 -30.02
C GLY A 280 -1.12 19.45 -28.81
N GLY A 281 -0.60 19.08 -27.64
CA GLY A 281 -0.79 19.80 -26.37
C GLY A 281 -2.23 19.73 -25.85
N ASN A 282 -3.08 18.90 -26.45
CA ASN A 282 -4.50 18.76 -26.10
C ASN A 282 -4.80 17.48 -25.29
N SER A 283 -3.79 16.65 -25.08
CA SER A 283 -3.90 15.42 -24.30
C SER A 283 -2.58 15.06 -23.67
N GLY A 284 -2.62 14.15 -22.71
CA GLY A 284 -1.42 13.60 -22.12
C GLY A 284 -1.69 12.28 -21.44
N CYS A 285 -0.65 11.73 -20.84
CA CYS A 285 -0.72 10.46 -20.15
C CYS A 285 0.11 10.50 -18.88
N VAL A 286 -0.44 9.95 -17.80
CA VAL A 286 0.26 9.74 -16.53
C VAL A 286 0.58 8.26 -16.41
N TRP A 287 1.86 7.95 -16.30
CA TRP A 287 2.37 6.60 -16.14
C TRP A 287 2.59 6.30 -14.67
N PHE A 288 2.04 5.18 -14.21
CA PHE A 288 2.13 4.69 -12.85
C PHE A 288 3.00 3.43 -12.79
N TYR A 289 3.94 3.40 -11.85
CA TYR A 289 4.77 2.25 -11.59
C TYR A 289 4.04 1.24 -10.70
N THR A 290 3.91 0.00 -11.17
CA THR A 290 3.18 -1.06 -10.44
C THR A 290 4.08 -2.23 -10.03
N GLY A 291 5.40 -2.06 -10.11
CA GLY A 291 6.38 -3.14 -10.01
C GLY A 291 6.84 -3.57 -11.39
N SER A 292 6.25 -4.64 -11.95
CA SER A 292 6.67 -5.20 -13.24
C SER A 292 5.96 -4.63 -14.46
N ARG A 293 4.91 -3.82 -14.28
CA ARG A 293 4.16 -3.20 -15.38
C ARG A 293 4.00 -1.70 -15.15
N THR A 294 4.00 -0.95 -16.23
CA THR A 294 3.59 0.46 -16.25
C THR A 294 2.14 0.53 -16.67
N ILE A 295 1.30 1.13 -15.83
CA ILE A 295 -0.09 1.43 -16.20
C ILE A 295 -0.14 2.90 -16.58
N SER A 296 -0.81 3.22 -17.68
CA SER A 296 -0.90 4.58 -18.18
C SER A 296 -2.35 5.04 -18.11
N ARG A 297 -2.60 6.27 -17.66
CA ARG A 297 -3.93 6.88 -17.69
C ARG A 297 -3.91 8.15 -18.52
N GLY A 298 -4.69 8.16 -19.58
CA GLY A 298 -4.83 9.30 -20.48
C GLY A 298 -5.69 10.42 -19.89
N PHE A 299 -5.40 11.66 -20.25
CA PHE A 299 -6.22 12.83 -19.96
C PHE A 299 -6.31 13.74 -21.19
N TRP A 300 -7.33 14.59 -21.21
CA TRP A 300 -7.53 15.63 -22.23
C TRP A 300 -7.49 17.01 -21.58
N ILE A 301 -7.04 17.99 -22.34
CA ILE A 301 -7.05 19.40 -21.97
C ILE A 301 -8.14 20.06 -22.80
N ASP A 302 -9.21 20.49 -22.14
CA ASP A 302 -10.33 21.16 -22.81
C ASP A 302 -9.86 22.48 -23.44
N GLU A 303 -10.12 22.67 -24.74
CA GLU A 303 -9.60 23.86 -25.45
C GLU A 303 -10.26 25.15 -24.98
N ALA A 304 -11.52 25.09 -24.57
CA ALA A 304 -12.28 26.26 -24.15
C ALA A 304 -11.90 26.71 -22.74
N SER A 305 -11.92 25.78 -21.77
CA SER A 305 -11.67 26.10 -20.37
C SER A 305 -10.20 25.97 -19.95
N GLY A 306 -9.37 25.24 -20.70
CA GLY A 306 -8.02 24.87 -20.27
C GLY A 306 -8.01 23.79 -19.16
N ASN A 307 -9.19 23.35 -18.70
CA ASN A 307 -9.29 22.34 -17.65
C ASN A 307 -8.78 20.99 -18.15
N ILE A 308 -8.11 20.26 -17.25
CA ILE A 308 -7.65 18.91 -17.54
C ILE A 308 -8.63 17.93 -16.94
N VAL A 309 -9.13 17.03 -17.79
CA VAL A 309 -10.06 15.98 -17.39
C VAL A 309 -9.46 14.64 -17.75
N TRP A 310 -9.53 13.68 -16.83
CA TRP A 310 -9.20 12.29 -17.15
C TRP A 310 -10.03 11.82 -18.33
N ASN A 311 -9.45 11.02 -19.23
CA ASN A 311 -10.21 10.45 -20.34
C ASN A 311 -11.30 9.52 -19.79
N THR A 312 -12.54 10.01 -19.73
CA THR A 312 -13.69 9.34 -19.12
C THR A 312 -14.25 8.19 -19.97
N LEU A 313 -13.79 8.04 -21.22
CA LEU A 313 -14.05 6.84 -22.02
C LEU A 313 -13.45 5.58 -21.37
N GLU A 314 -12.46 5.76 -20.48
CA GLU A 314 -12.17 4.80 -19.45
C GLU A 314 -13.13 5.03 -18.27
N THR A 315 -14.34 4.48 -18.39
CA THR A 315 -15.39 4.36 -17.36
C THR A 315 -14.78 4.40 -15.96
N THR A 316 -15.19 5.35 -15.11
CA THR A 316 -14.92 5.43 -13.65
C THR A 316 -14.24 4.17 -13.11
N LYS A 317 -12.92 4.11 -13.31
CA LYS A 317 -12.14 2.91 -13.04
C LYS A 317 -12.23 2.66 -11.55
N SER A 318 -13.07 1.69 -11.20
CA SER A 318 -13.39 1.31 -9.83
C SER A 318 -12.10 1.06 -9.05
N PHE A 319 -12.12 1.13 -7.71
CA PHE A 319 -10.97 0.73 -6.86
C PHE A 319 -10.28 -0.56 -7.38
N MET A 320 -11.09 -1.44 -7.98
CA MET A 320 -10.76 -2.61 -8.79
C MET A 320 -9.63 -2.51 -9.80
N GLU A 321 -9.38 -1.35 -10.36
CA GLU A 321 -8.42 -1.18 -11.46
C GLU A 321 -7.13 -0.51 -11.01
N LEU A 322 -7.08 -0.07 -9.74
CA LEU A 322 -5.81 0.35 -9.15
C LEU A 322 -4.80 -0.81 -9.19
N PRO A 323 -3.51 -0.50 -9.38
CA PRO A 323 -2.44 -1.48 -9.23
C PRO A 323 -2.55 -2.24 -7.92
N ILE A 324 -2.26 -3.55 -7.90
CA ILE A 324 -2.29 -4.36 -6.67
C ILE A 324 -1.46 -3.71 -5.55
N ARG A 325 -0.25 -3.21 -5.85
CA ARG A 325 0.58 -2.51 -4.86
C ARG A 325 -0.04 -1.23 -4.33
N ALA A 326 -0.71 -0.44 -5.16
CA ALA A 326 -1.38 0.77 -4.72
C ALA A 326 -2.55 0.42 -3.78
N LYS A 327 -3.32 -0.61 -4.13
CA LYS A 327 -4.37 -1.14 -3.26
C LYS A 327 -3.81 -1.70 -1.95
N GLU A 328 -2.70 -2.43 -2.00
CA GLU A 328 -2.00 -2.94 -0.81
C GLU A 328 -1.53 -1.81 0.09
N ILE A 329 -0.95 -0.74 -0.47
CA ILE A 329 -0.51 0.45 0.28
C ILE A 329 -1.72 1.16 0.90
N ILE A 330 -2.80 1.36 0.14
CA ILE A 330 -4.03 1.97 0.64
C ILE A 330 -4.61 1.12 1.77
N CYS A 331 -4.68 -0.20 1.60
CA CYS A 331 -5.15 -1.09 2.66
C CYS A 331 -4.25 -1.07 3.87
N ARG A 332 -2.92 -1.17 3.69
CA ARG A 332 -1.97 -1.01 4.81
C ARG A 332 -2.15 0.32 5.50
N TYR A 333 -2.37 1.41 4.79
CA TYR A 333 -2.55 2.73 5.38
C TYR A 333 -3.89 2.86 6.12
N VAL A 334 -4.99 2.41 5.51
CA VAL A 334 -6.34 2.40 6.12
C VAL A 334 -6.33 1.60 7.41
N PHE A 335 -5.59 0.49 7.45
CA PHE A 335 -5.57 -0.40 8.61
C PHE A 335 -4.36 -0.24 9.53
N ALA A 336 -3.29 0.47 9.14
CA ALA A 336 -2.14 0.74 10.02
C ALA A 336 -2.53 1.63 11.20
N ASN A 337 -3.59 2.42 11.05
CA ASN A 337 -4.13 3.25 12.13
C ASN A 337 -5.20 2.54 12.95
N GLU A 338 -5.62 1.34 12.57
CA GLU A 338 -6.60 0.56 13.32
C GLU A 338 -5.85 -0.42 14.23
N PRO A 339 -5.83 -0.18 15.57
CA PRO A 339 -5.05 -1.01 16.49
C PRO A 339 -5.58 -2.44 16.60
N ARG A 340 -6.85 -2.67 16.22
CA ARG A 340 -7.53 -3.97 16.28
C ARG A 340 -8.71 -4.00 15.30
N LEU A 341 -8.80 -5.05 14.48
CA LEU A 341 -9.95 -5.27 13.61
C LEU A 341 -11.02 -6.05 14.38
N ARG A 342 -12.15 -5.40 14.68
CA ARG A 342 -13.30 -6.01 15.37
C ARG A 342 -14.37 -6.41 14.35
N ILE A 343 -14.74 -7.69 14.32
CA ILE A 343 -15.76 -8.25 13.42
C ILE A 343 -16.94 -8.72 14.26
N VAL A 344 -18.04 -7.97 14.25
CA VAL A 344 -19.26 -8.30 15.00
C VAL A 344 -20.21 -9.10 14.11
N MET A 345 -20.38 -10.39 14.43
CA MET A 345 -21.16 -11.35 13.64
C MET A 345 -22.68 -11.05 13.64
N ASN A 346 -23.16 -10.25 14.59
CA ASN A 346 -24.58 -9.92 14.76
C ASN A 346 -25.05 -8.64 14.09
N SER A 347 -24.12 -7.80 13.66
CA SER A 347 -24.49 -6.55 12.98
C SER A 347 -24.89 -6.87 11.54
N LEU A 348 -26.08 -6.43 11.11
CA LEU A 348 -26.56 -6.52 9.71
C LEU A 348 -25.65 -5.79 8.71
N ASN A 349 -24.62 -5.11 9.21
CA ASN A 349 -23.68 -4.33 8.45
C ASN A 349 -22.30 -4.44 9.15
N PRO A 350 -21.61 -5.60 9.05
CA PRO A 350 -20.37 -5.86 9.79
C PRO A 350 -19.29 -4.80 9.52
N LEU A 351 -19.43 -4.05 8.43
CA LEU A 351 -18.54 -2.99 8.02
C LEU A 351 -19.33 -1.94 7.23
N GLY A 352 -20.02 -1.02 7.90
CA GLY A 352 -20.84 0.06 7.29
C GLY A 352 -20.09 0.98 6.29
N ARG A 353 -18.78 0.79 6.06
CA ARG A 353 -17.96 1.55 5.11
C ARG A 353 -17.21 0.69 4.08
N HIS A 354 -17.21 -0.65 4.18
CA HIS A 354 -16.27 -1.49 3.41
C HIS A 354 -16.90 -2.34 2.32
N ARG A 355 -18.20 -2.16 2.02
CA ARG A 355 -18.91 -2.91 0.96
C ARG A 355 -18.20 -2.84 -0.40
N ALA A 356 -17.51 -1.74 -0.69
CA ALA A 356 -16.70 -1.57 -1.90
C ALA A 356 -15.50 -2.55 -2.00
N VAL A 357 -14.96 -3.03 -0.88
CA VAL A 357 -13.85 -4.01 -0.83
C VAL A 357 -14.31 -5.42 -1.22
N PHE A 358 -15.63 -5.70 -1.14
CA PHE A 358 -16.17 -7.02 -1.42
C PHE A 358 -16.32 -7.30 -2.92
N ASN A 359 -16.28 -6.28 -3.78
CA ASN A 359 -16.29 -6.48 -5.23
C ASN A 359 -14.88 -6.73 -5.81
N VAL A 360 -13.85 -6.92 -4.98
CA VAL A 360 -12.45 -7.01 -5.43
C VAL A 360 -12.07 -8.35 -6.02
N SER A 361 -11.12 -8.38 -6.97
CA SER A 361 -10.68 -9.59 -7.65
C SER A 361 -10.23 -10.63 -6.62
N ASN A 362 -10.51 -11.92 -6.87
CA ASN A 362 -10.22 -12.99 -5.92
C ASN A 362 -8.74 -13.02 -5.49
N ARG A 363 -7.82 -12.68 -6.40
CA ARG A 363 -6.39 -12.55 -6.08
C ARG A 363 -6.13 -11.46 -5.04
N PHE A 364 -6.67 -10.26 -5.25
CA PHE A 364 -6.52 -9.18 -4.28
C PHE A 364 -7.20 -9.50 -2.96
N ARG A 365 -8.39 -10.13 -2.97
CA ARG A 365 -9.04 -10.59 -1.72
C ARG A 365 -8.10 -11.50 -0.93
N LYS A 366 -7.43 -12.46 -1.57
CA LYS A 366 -6.46 -13.34 -0.92
C LYS A 366 -5.26 -12.59 -0.35
N ASP A 367 -4.67 -11.67 -1.12
CA ASP A 367 -3.50 -10.90 -0.68
C ASP A 367 -3.86 -9.91 0.44
N PHE A 368 -5.05 -9.31 0.35
CA PHE A 368 -5.63 -8.46 1.38
C PHE A 368 -5.89 -9.22 2.69
N VAL A 369 -6.56 -10.38 2.59
CA VAL A 369 -6.81 -11.29 3.72
C VAL A 369 -5.50 -11.68 4.40
N LYS A 370 -4.46 -12.00 3.62
CA LYS A 370 -3.11 -12.28 4.14
C LYS A 370 -2.50 -11.08 4.85
N ALA A 371 -2.60 -9.87 4.27
CA ALA A 371 -2.04 -8.66 4.86
C ALA A 371 -2.75 -8.29 6.18
N VAL A 372 -4.07 -8.35 6.21
CA VAL A 372 -4.89 -8.10 7.41
C VAL A 372 -4.52 -9.10 8.51
N ALA A 373 -4.54 -10.40 8.20
CA ALA A 373 -4.19 -11.45 9.15
C ALA A 373 -2.75 -11.36 9.66
N ALA A 374 -1.83 -10.90 8.82
CA ALA A 374 -0.42 -10.77 9.20
C ALA A 374 -0.10 -9.52 10.01
N CYS A 375 -0.91 -8.46 9.94
CA CYS A 375 -0.55 -7.15 10.48
C CYS A 375 -1.41 -6.68 11.65
N ILE A 376 -2.67 -7.14 11.76
CA ILE A 376 -3.66 -6.52 12.67
C ILE A 376 -4.23 -7.60 13.59
N PRO A 377 -4.30 -7.36 14.91
CA PRO A 377 -5.04 -8.23 15.80
C PRO A 377 -6.53 -8.28 15.40
N VAL A 378 -7.08 -9.48 15.22
CA VAL A 378 -8.48 -9.67 14.80
C VAL A 378 -9.29 -10.20 15.97
N THR A 379 -10.48 -9.63 16.18
CA THR A 379 -11.43 -10.10 17.17
C THR A 379 -12.76 -10.36 16.55
N VAL A 380 -13.17 -11.62 16.59
CA VAL A 380 -14.47 -12.06 16.11
C VAL A 380 -15.40 -12.07 17.30
N GLU A 381 -16.43 -11.24 17.23
CA GLU A 381 -17.39 -11.06 18.30
C GLU A 381 -18.72 -11.72 17.95
N PHE A 382 -19.15 -12.60 18.84
CA PHE A 382 -20.48 -13.19 18.87
C PHE A 382 -21.23 -12.56 20.03
N GLU A 383 -22.44 -12.09 19.79
CA GLU A 383 -23.32 -11.66 20.88
C GLU A 383 -24.36 -12.75 21.12
N ALA A 384 -24.44 -13.18 22.36
CA ALA A 384 -25.44 -14.13 22.83
C ALA A 384 -26.70 -13.34 23.19
N ALA A 385 -27.87 -13.87 22.86
CA ALA A 385 -29.12 -13.33 23.37
C ALA A 385 -29.79 -14.35 24.26
N SER A 386 -30.65 -13.88 25.17
CA SER A 386 -31.56 -14.76 25.90
C SER A 386 -32.27 -15.64 24.89
N ALA A 387 -32.24 -16.97 25.09
CA ALA A 387 -33.22 -17.82 24.45
C ALA A 387 -34.61 -17.31 24.88
N ASP A 388 -35.62 -17.30 24.01
CA ASP A 388 -36.98 -16.92 24.41
C ASP A 388 -37.43 -17.89 25.51
N MET A 389 -37.24 -17.47 26.76
CA MET A 389 -37.69 -18.18 27.94
C MET A 389 -39.18 -17.85 28.06
N ASP A 390 -40.01 -18.87 28.16
CA ASP A 390 -41.35 -18.69 28.68
C ASP A 390 -41.18 -18.14 30.10
N TYR A 391 -41.66 -16.91 30.37
CA TYR A 391 -41.42 -16.20 31.63
C TYR A 391 -41.91 -16.96 32.88
N ASN A 392 -42.67 -18.03 32.68
CA ASN A 392 -43.21 -18.89 33.72
C ASN A 392 -42.37 -20.14 34.02
N ASP A 393 -41.27 -20.40 33.29
CA ASP A 393 -40.41 -21.56 33.55
C ASP A 393 -39.49 -21.28 34.76
N PRO A 394 -39.60 -22.01 35.89
CA PRO A 394 -38.77 -21.79 37.07
C PRO A 394 -37.33 -22.29 36.94
N ASP A 395 -36.83 -22.49 35.71
CA ASP A 395 -35.48 -22.96 35.45
C ASP A 395 -34.44 -22.04 36.14
N PRO A 396 -33.62 -22.56 37.07
CA PRO A 396 -32.59 -21.76 37.74
C PRO A 396 -31.52 -21.23 36.77
N PHE A 397 -31.45 -21.74 35.54
CA PHE A 397 -30.42 -21.38 34.57
C PHE A 397 -30.86 -20.33 33.55
N ARG A 398 -30.02 -19.30 33.37
CA ARG A 398 -30.21 -18.33 32.30
C ARG A 398 -29.61 -18.87 31.00
N ARG A 399 -30.47 -19.28 30.08
CA ARG A 399 -30.08 -19.84 28.78
C ARG A 399 -29.88 -18.73 27.74
N PHE A 400 -28.74 -18.74 27.10
CA PHE A 400 -28.37 -17.84 26.01
C PHE A 400 -28.02 -18.65 24.76
N SER A 401 -28.43 -18.15 23.60
CA SER A 401 -28.01 -18.71 22.32
C SER A 401 -27.17 -17.69 21.57
N LEU A 402 -26.07 -18.14 20.98
CA LEU A 402 -25.31 -17.30 20.05
C LEU A 402 -26.21 -16.93 18.87
N ILE A 403 -26.39 -15.64 18.66
CA ILE A 403 -27.07 -15.16 17.45
C ILE A 403 -26.03 -15.12 16.32
N ALA A 404 -26.47 -15.37 15.09
CA ALA A 404 -25.77 -14.97 13.88
C ALA A 404 -26.79 -14.36 12.93
N ARG A 405 -26.71 -13.05 12.67
CA ARG A 405 -27.63 -12.37 11.74
C ARG A 405 -26.97 -12.29 10.36
N GLY A 406 -27.42 -13.12 9.43
CA GLY A 406 -27.01 -13.01 8.03
C GLY A 406 -27.73 -11.87 7.30
N PRO A 407 -27.13 -11.22 6.28
CA PRO A 407 -27.88 -10.44 5.30
C PRO A 407 -28.82 -11.37 4.53
N LEU A 408 -30.07 -11.44 5.00
CA LEU A 408 -31.13 -12.17 4.33
C LEU A 408 -31.55 -11.40 3.08
N THR A 409 -31.66 -12.11 1.95
CA THR A 409 -32.52 -11.69 0.84
C THR A 409 -33.95 -11.54 1.37
N ARG A 410 -34.71 -10.59 0.81
CA ARG A 410 -35.96 -10.02 1.37
C ARG A 410 -37.07 -11.02 1.79
N ASP A 411 -36.96 -12.31 1.48
CA ASP A 411 -38.07 -13.27 1.56
C ASP A 411 -38.06 -14.22 2.77
N LEU A 412 -37.16 -14.06 3.75
CA LEU A 412 -37.02 -15.00 4.88
C LEU A 412 -37.03 -14.32 6.27
N TYR A 413 -38.00 -13.45 6.53
CA TYR A 413 -38.04 -12.66 7.77
C TYR A 413 -38.48 -13.41 9.05
N HIS A 414 -38.92 -14.68 8.99
CA HIS A 414 -39.56 -15.32 10.17
C HIS A 414 -39.19 -16.78 10.51
N LYS A 415 -38.13 -17.37 9.95
CA LYS A 415 -37.65 -18.67 10.44
C LYS A 415 -36.39 -18.50 11.30
N ARG A 416 -36.44 -18.94 12.58
CA ARG A 416 -35.24 -19.23 13.37
C ARG A 416 -34.42 -20.23 12.56
N VAL A 417 -33.33 -19.76 11.97
CA VAL A 417 -32.50 -20.61 11.12
C VAL A 417 -31.53 -21.37 12.03
N THR A 418 -31.85 -22.61 12.35
CA THR A 418 -30.97 -23.55 13.08
C THR A 418 -29.79 -24.02 12.23
N HIS A 419 -29.81 -23.74 10.92
CA HIS A 419 -28.72 -24.01 10.00
C HIS A 419 -28.09 -22.70 9.52
N LEU A 420 -26.84 -22.45 9.90
CA LEU A 420 -26.10 -21.28 9.46
C LEU A 420 -26.17 -21.11 7.92
N PRO A 421 -26.54 -19.92 7.42
CA PRO A 421 -26.65 -19.68 5.98
C PRO A 421 -25.29 -19.75 5.28
N ASP A 422 -25.30 -19.90 3.95
CA ASP A 422 -24.16 -19.96 3.02
C ASP A 422 -23.09 -18.86 3.20
N LEU A 423 -23.42 -17.81 3.96
CA LEU A 423 -22.55 -16.71 4.41
C LEU A 423 -21.26 -17.12 5.11
N LEU A 424 -21.20 -18.31 5.70
CA LEU A 424 -19.98 -18.83 6.32
C LEU A 424 -19.22 -19.86 5.50
N ARG A 425 -19.66 -20.16 4.26
CA ARG A 425 -18.81 -20.90 3.32
C ARG A 425 -17.53 -20.07 3.08
N PRO A 426 -16.34 -20.61 3.41
CA PRO A 426 -15.07 -19.86 3.35
C PRO A 426 -14.75 -19.23 2.00
N GLN A 427 -15.39 -19.71 0.93
CA GLN A 427 -15.08 -19.30 -0.43
C GLN A 427 -15.77 -18.00 -0.86
N GLU A 428 -16.89 -17.62 -0.23
CA GLU A 428 -17.77 -16.58 -0.79
C GLU A 428 -17.71 -15.24 -0.04
N CYS A 429 -17.41 -15.26 1.26
CA CYS A 429 -17.39 -14.05 2.08
C CYS A 429 -15.95 -13.65 2.50
N LEU A 430 -15.56 -12.39 2.24
CA LEU A 430 -14.26 -11.85 2.65
C LEU A 430 -14.05 -11.94 4.16
N ILE A 431 -15.10 -11.75 4.96
CA ILE A 431 -15.04 -11.88 6.42
C ILE A 431 -14.68 -13.32 6.79
N SER A 432 -15.35 -14.31 6.18
CA SER A 432 -15.03 -15.72 6.39
C SER A 432 -13.59 -16.04 5.96
N GLN A 433 -13.09 -15.45 4.88
CA GLN A 433 -11.70 -15.59 4.44
C GLN A 433 -10.69 -14.97 5.42
N ILE A 434 -10.95 -13.75 5.91
CA ILE A 434 -10.11 -13.06 6.92
C ILE A 434 -10.03 -13.93 8.16
N ILE A 435 -11.19 -14.31 8.68
CA ILE A 435 -11.35 -15.19 9.83
C ILE A 435 -10.59 -16.51 9.63
N HIS A 436 -10.85 -17.20 8.51
CA HIS A 436 -10.23 -18.48 8.20
C HIS A 436 -8.71 -18.31 8.17
N GLN A 437 -8.20 -17.26 7.55
CA GLN A 437 -6.77 -17.00 7.49
C GLN A 437 -6.15 -16.65 8.84
N CYS A 438 -6.88 -15.95 9.71
CA CYS A 438 -6.43 -15.56 11.06
C CYS A 438 -6.43 -16.73 12.06
N VAL A 439 -7.30 -17.71 11.83
CA VAL A 439 -7.48 -18.89 12.68
C VAL A 439 -6.72 -20.12 12.15
N SER A 440 -6.42 -20.14 10.84
CA SER A 440 -5.75 -21.25 10.15
C SER A 440 -4.23 -21.26 10.34
N ASP A 441 -3.68 -22.41 10.72
CA ASP A 441 -2.26 -22.61 10.99
C ASP A 441 -1.33 -22.50 9.78
N ARG A 442 -1.86 -22.56 8.57
CA ARG A 442 -1.05 -22.75 7.36
C ARG A 442 -0.09 -21.60 7.01
N TYR A 443 -0.25 -20.42 7.60
CA TYR A 443 0.45 -19.22 7.13
C TYR A 443 1.26 -18.45 8.19
N CYS A 444 1.10 -18.75 9.47
CA CYS A 444 1.81 -18.05 10.54
C CYS A 444 2.82 -18.97 11.22
N LYS A 445 3.85 -19.40 10.47
CA LYS A 445 5.00 -20.06 11.09
C LYS A 445 5.73 -19.01 11.96
N GLU A 446 5.65 -19.21 13.28
CA GLU A 446 6.64 -18.78 14.29
C GLU A 446 6.57 -17.40 14.98
N GLN A 447 5.72 -16.43 14.60
CA GLN A 447 5.81 -15.09 15.26
C GLN A 447 4.54 -14.43 15.81
N ASN A 448 3.34 -15.03 15.76
CA ASN A 448 2.10 -14.30 16.08
C ASN A 448 1.04 -15.11 16.85
N ASN A 449 1.38 -15.68 18.01
CA ASN A 449 0.40 -16.48 18.79
C ASN A 449 -0.63 -15.64 19.57
N GLY A 450 -0.49 -14.31 19.65
CA GLY A 450 -1.39 -13.44 20.42
C GLY A 450 -2.35 -12.55 19.62
N ARG A 451 -2.49 -12.73 18.30
CA ARG A 451 -3.19 -11.72 17.45
C ARG A 451 -4.67 -11.98 17.21
N THR A 452 -5.16 -13.21 17.33
CA THR A 452 -6.57 -13.52 17.04
C THR A 452 -7.27 -13.95 18.31
N SER A 453 -8.42 -13.35 18.64
CA SER A 453 -9.26 -13.77 19.77
C SER A 453 -10.72 -13.92 19.34
N LEU A 454 -11.40 -14.93 19.86
CA LEU A 454 -12.86 -15.05 19.75
C LEU A 454 -13.49 -14.47 21.00
N LEU A 455 -14.47 -13.59 20.85
CA LEU A 455 -15.14 -12.91 21.95
C LEU A 455 -16.63 -13.27 21.91
N ILE A 456 -17.14 -13.89 22.97
CA ILE A 456 -18.57 -14.08 23.18
C ILE A 456 -19.03 -13.03 24.19
N ARG A 457 -19.87 -12.08 23.77
CA ARG A 457 -20.48 -11.10 24.65
C ARG A 457 -21.86 -11.58 25.09
N VAL A 458 -22.08 -11.58 26.39
CA VAL A 458 -23.34 -12.00 27.00
C VAL A 458 -23.92 -10.81 27.77
N PRO A 459 -24.93 -10.12 27.24
CA PRO A 459 -25.59 -9.04 27.93
C PRO A 459 -26.49 -9.60 29.04
N LEU A 460 -26.28 -9.12 30.26
CA LEU A 460 -26.97 -9.53 31.48
C LEU A 460 -27.69 -8.32 32.10
N VAL A 461 -28.94 -8.52 32.49
CA VAL A 461 -29.74 -7.49 33.16
C VAL A 461 -29.25 -7.23 34.59
N ARG A 462 -28.64 -8.23 35.24
CA ARG A 462 -28.13 -8.16 36.63
C ARG A 462 -26.83 -8.97 36.73
N PRO A 463 -25.94 -8.65 37.69
CA PRO A 463 -24.79 -9.49 37.99
C PRO A 463 -25.26 -10.93 38.26
N THR A 464 -24.76 -11.87 37.48
CA THR A 464 -25.11 -13.30 37.54
C THR A 464 -23.80 -14.07 37.68
N LYS A 465 -23.74 -15.07 38.55
CA LYS A 465 -22.50 -15.86 38.69
C LYS A 465 -22.23 -16.56 37.35
N PRO A 466 -20.97 -16.63 36.87
CA PRO A 466 -20.67 -17.26 35.59
C PRO A 466 -21.15 -18.72 35.51
N THR A 467 -21.21 -19.45 36.63
CA THR A 467 -21.71 -20.84 36.71
C THR A 467 -23.22 -20.99 36.46
N ASP A 468 -23.98 -19.90 36.50
CA ASP A 468 -25.46 -19.93 36.38
C ASP A 468 -25.92 -19.53 34.97
N ILE A 469 -24.96 -19.29 34.08
CA ILE A 469 -25.17 -18.91 32.68
C ILE A 469 -24.95 -20.16 31.84
N CYS A 470 -25.83 -20.41 30.87
CA CYS A 470 -25.65 -21.48 29.88
C CYS A 470 -25.66 -20.85 28.49
N ILE A 471 -24.59 -21.03 27.71
CA ILE A 471 -24.44 -20.49 26.36
C ILE A 471 -24.41 -21.63 25.35
N ASN A 472 -25.39 -21.70 24.44
CA ASN A 472 -25.40 -22.68 23.37
C ASN A 472 -24.35 -22.30 22.30
N ILE A 473 -23.34 -23.16 22.13
CA ILE A 473 -22.21 -22.93 21.23
C ILE A 473 -22.31 -23.68 19.90
N SER A 474 -23.48 -24.24 19.56
CA SER A 474 -23.67 -24.99 18.31
C SER A 474 -23.26 -24.17 17.08
N VAL A 475 -23.57 -22.87 17.07
CA VAL A 475 -23.16 -21.92 16.02
C VAL A 475 -21.64 -21.80 15.91
N LEU A 476 -20.94 -21.69 17.05
CA LEU A 476 -19.49 -21.61 17.09
C LEU A 476 -18.87 -22.91 16.56
N LEU A 477 -19.45 -24.06 16.91
CA LEU A 477 -18.97 -25.37 16.46
C LEU A 477 -19.15 -25.58 14.97
N SER A 478 -20.33 -25.27 14.41
CA SER A 478 -20.55 -25.32 12.95
C SER A 478 -19.60 -24.40 12.20
N TRP A 479 -19.26 -23.25 12.77
CA TRP A 479 -18.28 -22.33 12.19
C TRP A 479 -16.84 -22.88 12.26
N LEU A 480 -16.43 -23.43 13.40
CA LEU A 480 -15.13 -24.09 13.55
C LEU A 480 -14.97 -25.28 12.59
N GLU A 481 -16.06 -25.99 12.31
CA GLU A 481 -16.12 -27.07 11.31
C GLU A 481 -15.90 -26.55 9.89
N GLY A 482 -16.57 -25.46 9.52
CA GLY A 482 -16.41 -24.81 8.22
C GLY A 482 -14.98 -24.28 7.97
N VAL A 483 -14.26 -23.89 9.02
CA VAL A 483 -12.84 -23.48 8.94
C VAL A 483 -11.89 -24.68 8.74
N GLY A 484 -12.40 -25.90 8.87
CA GLY A 484 -11.63 -27.14 8.83
C GLY A 484 -10.83 -27.29 10.11
N HIS A 485 -11.39 -27.99 11.09
CA HIS A 485 -10.84 -28.17 12.45
C HIS A 485 -9.34 -28.52 12.51
N LYS A 486 -8.82 -29.24 11.50
CA LYS A 486 -7.38 -29.59 11.39
C LYS A 486 -6.45 -28.38 11.27
N ASN A 487 -6.96 -27.24 10.81
CA ASN A 487 -6.15 -26.04 10.67
C ASN A 487 -6.44 -25.00 11.76
N CYS A 488 -7.46 -25.16 12.60
CA CYS A 488 -7.79 -24.18 13.63
C CYS A 488 -6.80 -24.31 14.79
N ARG A 489 -6.03 -23.25 15.04
CA ARG A 489 -5.08 -23.15 16.14
C ARG A 489 -5.74 -23.40 17.49
N ASP A 490 -5.17 -24.32 18.26
CA ASP A 490 -5.66 -24.64 19.59
C ASP A 490 -5.43 -23.51 20.58
N GLU A 491 -4.42 -22.69 20.35
CA GLU A 491 -4.03 -21.56 21.19
C GLU A 491 -4.94 -20.33 21.04
N VAL A 492 -5.91 -20.32 20.10
CA VAL A 492 -6.79 -19.16 19.92
C VAL A 492 -7.62 -18.94 21.19
N PRO A 493 -7.46 -17.80 21.89
CA PRO A 493 -8.25 -17.51 23.07
C PRO A 493 -9.72 -17.31 22.70
N LEU A 494 -10.59 -18.03 23.40
CA LEU A 494 -12.03 -17.84 23.46
C LEU A 494 -12.34 -17.09 24.76
N VAL A 495 -12.68 -15.81 24.62
CA VAL A 495 -13.01 -14.90 25.71
C VAL A 495 -14.52 -14.81 25.83
N ILE A 496 -15.06 -15.10 27.01
CA ILE A 496 -16.45 -14.84 27.36
C ILE A 496 -16.48 -13.55 28.18
N GLN A 497 -17.19 -12.55 27.69
CA GLN A 497 -17.38 -11.26 28.34
C GLN A 497 -18.84 -11.11 28.77
N LEU A 498 -19.07 -11.12 30.08
CA LEU A 498 -20.36 -10.88 30.69
C LEU A 498 -20.52 -9.38 30.89
N GLU A 499 -21.59 -8.80 30.35
CA GLU A 499 -21.84 -7.36 30.42
C GLU A 499 -23.07 -7.10 31.28
N TYR A 500 -22.94 -6.35 32.37
CA TYR A 500 -24.08 -6.02 33.21
C TYR A 500 -24.01 -4.58 33.69
N THR A 501 -25.17 -4.01 34.01
CA THR A 501 -25.26 -2.69 34.62
C THR A 501 -25.29 -2.83 36.13
N ASN A 502 -24.33 -2.20 36.81
CA ASN A 502 -24.34 -2.06 38.26
C ASN A 502 -24.72 -0.61 38.60
N GLY A 503 -26.03 -0.35 38.67
CA GLY A 503 -26.56 1.02 38.74
C GLY A 503 -26.45 1.74 37.39
N ARG A 504 -25.67 2.82 37.30
CA ARG A 504 -25.44 3.58 36.06
C ARG A 504 -24.18 3.18 35.28
N GLU A 505 -23.30 2.38 35.89
CA GLU A 505 -22.05 1.99 35.27
C GLU A 505 -22.15 0.61 34.60
N LEU A 506 -21.61 0.52 33.39
CA LEU A 506 -21.49 -0.74 32.65
C LEU A 506 -20.24 -1.47 33.14
N SER A 507 -20.45 -2.60 33.81
CA SER A 507 -19.39 -3.47 34.33
C SER A 507 -19.20 -4.68 33.41
N TYR A 508 -17.98 -5.20 33.39
CA TYR A 508 -17.62 -6.37 32.58
C TYR A 508 -16.88 -7.40 33.42
N GLU A 509 -17.22 -8.66 33.25
CA GLU A 509 -16.46 -9.80 33.77
C GLU A 509 -15.98 -10.63 32.58
N THR A 510 -14.68 -10.90 32.50
CA THR A 510 -14.08 -11.64 31.38
C THR A 510 -13.46 -12.94 31.86
N ASN A 511 -13.90 -14.04 31.27
CA ASN A 511 -13.28 -15.35 31.41
C ASN A 511 -12.65 -15.75 30.07
N SER A 512 -11.56 -16.49 30.08
CA SER A 512 -10.92 -16.95 28.86
C SER A 512 -10.55 -18.43 28.94
N THR A 513 -10.87 -19.16 27.87
CA THR A 513 -10.36 -20.50 27.59
C THR A 513 -9.65 -20.46 26.24
N THR A 514 -9.14 -21.59 25.79
CA THR A 514 -8.60 -21.75 24.43
C THR A 514 -9.51 -22.65 23.61
N ILE A 515 -9.50 -22.50 22.29
CA ILE A 515 -10.26 -23.37 21.40
C ILE A 515 -9.81 -24.83 21.54
N GLY A 516 -8.53 -25.09 21.81
CA GLY A 516 -8.02 -26.42 22.12
C GLY A 516 -8.66 -27.02 23.38
N GLN A 517 -8.71 -26.26 24.48
CA GLN A 517 -9.35 -26.71 25.71
C GLN A 517 -10.84 -27.00 25.50
N LEU A 518 -11.55 -26.11 24.80
CA LEU A 518 -12.97 -26.33 24.50
C LEU A 518 -13.19 -27.60 23.63
N LYS A 519 -12.38 -27.79 22.57
CA LYS A 519 -12.42 -29.02 21.75
C LYS A 519 -12.19 -30.27 22.60
N MET A 520 -11.23 -30.22 23.54
CA MET A 520 -10.93 -31.35 24.44
C MET A 520 -12.13 -31.67 25.34
N GLN A 521 -12.73 -30.66 25.99
CA GLN A 521 -13.91 -30.84 26.84
C GLN A 521 -15.08 -31.47 26.06
N ILE A 522 -15.32 -30.97 24.85
CA ILE A 522 -16.34 -31.49 23.93
C ILE A 522 -16.05 -32.94 23.56
N PHE A 523 -14.80 -33.25 23.16
CA PHE A 523 -14.39 -34.60 22.78
C PHE A 523 -14.59 -35.60 23.92
N LEU A 524 -14.20 -35.22 25.14
CA LEU A 524 -14.32 -36.08 26.32
C LEU A 524 -15.79 -36.32 26.69
N SER A 525 -16.62 -35.28 26.65
CA SER A 525 -18.05 -35.40 26.89
C SER A 525 -18.75 -36.31 25.89
N PHE A 526 -18.51 -36.09 24.58
CA PHE A 526 -19.05 -36.96 23.54
C PHE A 526 -18.62 -38.42 23.69
N THR A 527 -17.36 -38.65 24.05
CA THR A 527 -16.85 -40.00 24.28
C THR A 527 -17.56 -40.66 25.48
N GLY A 528 -17.78 -39.91 26.56
CA GLY A 528 -18.57 -40.37 27.71
C GLY A 528 -20.01 -40.74 27.34
N MET A 529 -20.67 -39.93 26.51
CA MET A 529 -22.02 -40.21 26.01
C MET A 529 -22.07 -41.45 25.12
N LEU A 530 -21.14 -41.59 24.17
CA LEU A 530 -21.05 -42.77 23.31
C LEU A 530 -20.83 -44.04 24.14
N ASN A 531 -20.02 -43.96 25.21
CA ASN A 531 -19.82 -45.07 26.14
C ASN A 531 -21.11 -45.47 26.88
N ARG A 532 -21.87 -44.51 27.42
CA ARG A 532 -23.17 -44.78 28.05
C ARG A 532 -24.16 -45.42 27.08
N HIS A 533 -24.24 -44.88 25.87
CA HIS A 533 -25.13 -45.41 24.84
C HIS A 533 -24.74 -46.84 24.42
N SER A 534 -23.44 -47.14 24.30
CA SER A 534 -22.96 -48.49 23.99
C SER A 534 -23.32 -49.54 25.05
N ARG A 535 -23.60 -49.09 26.28
CA ARG A 535 -24.04 -49.95 27.40
C ARG A 535 -25.56 -50.12 27.46
N GLY A 536 -26.31 -49.49 26.56
CA GLY A 536 -27.77 -49.51 26.57
C GLY A 536 -28.39 -48.70 27.71
N GLU A 537 -27.61 -47.83 28.36
CA GLU A 537 -28.05 -47.06 29.53
C GLU A 537 -28.99 -45.89 29.17
N GLU A 538 -29.04 -45.47 27.90
CA GLU A 538 -29.86 -44.34 27.43
C GLU A 538 -30.62 -44.70 26.15
N SER A 539 -31.95 -44.51 26.17
CA SER A 539 -32.84 -44.72 25.03
C SER A 539 -32.80 -43.53 24.06
N GLY A 540 -31.96 -43.65 23.02
CA GLY A 540 -31.95 -42.78 21.84
C GLY A 540 -31.46 -41.34 22.09
N PRO A 541 -30.26 -40.95 21.63
CA PRO A 541 -29.75 -39.61 21.75
C PRO A 541 -30.32 -38.73 20.64
N GLU A 542 -31.12 -37.74 21.03
CA GLU A 542 -31.08 -36.48 20.30
C GLU A 542 -29.67 -35.89 20.45
N LEU A 543 -29.19 -35.16 19.43
CA LEU A 543 -27.90 -34.50 19.56
C LEU A 543 -27.94 -33.59 20.78
N PRO A 544 -27.05 -33.77 21.76
CA PRO A 544 -26.98 -32.85 22.87
C PRO A 544 -26.62 -31.49 22.29
N GLU A 545 -27.49 -30.51 22.53
CA GLU A 545 -27.07 -29.14 22.37
C GLU A 545 -25.84 -28.93 23.25
N VAL A 546 -24.78 -28.36 22.68
CA VAL A 546 -23.54 -28.15 23.41
C VAL A 546 -23.63 -26.80 24.11
N TRP A 547 -23.65 -26.83 25.43
CA TRP A 547 -23.71 -25.64 26.28
C TRP A 547 -22.40 -25.44 27.02
N ILE A 548 -22.00 -24.18 27.19
CA ILE A 548 -20.90 -23.80 28.08
C ILE A 548 -21.36 -22.77 29.11
N ASP A 549 -20.72 -22.74 30.27
CA ASP A 549 -20.96 -21.74 31.30
C ASP A 549 -20.22 -20.42 31.02
N GLY A 550 -20.40 -19.41 31.88
CA GLY A 550 -19.69 -18.14 31.80
C GLY A 550 -18.17 -18.23 32.01
N HIS A 551 -17.65 -19.38 32.47
CA HIS A 551 -16.22 -19.71 32.54
C HIS A 551 -15.74 -20.54 31.34
N ALA A 552 -16.61 -20.81 30.36
CA ALA A 552 -16.38 -21.65 29.20
C ALA A 552 -16.20 -23.15 29.50
N ASN A 553 -16.75 -23.63 30.63
CA ASN A 553 -16.84 -25.05 30.93
C ASN A 553 -18.07 -25.66 30.29
N LEU A 554 -17.96 -26.86 29.74
CA LEU A 554 -19.11 -27.60 29.23
C LEU A 554 -20.18 -27.85 30.32
N VAL A 555 -21.44 -27.59 30.01
CA VAL A 555 -22.59 -27.83 30.90
C VAL A 555 -23.41 -28.99 30.36
N ASP A 556 -23.58 -30.04 31.17
CA ASP A 556 -24.48 -31.15 30.86
C ASP A 556 -25.90 -30.82 31.36
N LEU A 557 -26.81 -30.49 30.44
CA LEU A 557 -28.20 -30.20 30.76
C LEU A 557 -29.05 -31.46 31.02
N ALA A 558 -28.55 -32.65 30.69
CA ALA A 558 -29.30 -33.90 30.87
C ALA A 558 -29.26 -34.42 32.32
N SER A 559 -28.45 -33.82 33.21
CA SER A 559 -28.41 -34.16 34.63
C SER A 559 -28.81 -32.96 35.51
N PRO A 560 -30.05 -32.92 36.04
CA PRO A 560 -30.53 -31.81 36.88
C PRO A 560 -29.86 -31.75 38.27
N SER A 561 -29.07 -32.76 38.65
CA SER A 561 -28.19 -32.69 39.82
C SER A 561 -26.81 -32.20 39.39
N MET A 562 -26.49 -30.95 39.72
CA MET A 562 -25.15 -30.35 39.63
C MET A 562 -24.06 -31.07 40.48
N GLU A 563 -24.30 -32.30 40.96
CA GLU A 563 -23.27 -33.14 41.59
C GLU A 563 -22.23 -33.68 40.60
N PHE A 564 -22.38 -33.40 39.30
CA PHE A 564 -21.24 -33.40 38.38
C PHE A 564 -20.23 -32.26 38.64
N ARG A 565 -20.36 -31.52 39.76
CA ARG A 565 -19.21 -30.88 40.39
C ARG A 565 -18.27 -31.95 40.96
N SER A 566 -17.24 -32.27 40.20
CA SER A 566 -15.89 -32.45 40.77
C SER A 566 -15.57 -33.71 41.60
N ARG A 567 -16.17 -34.88 41.34
CA ARG A 567 -15.36 -36.12 41.51
C ARG A 567 -14.31 -36.29 40.40
N GLN A 568 -14.42 -35.49 39.34
CA GLN A 568 -13.32 -35.10 38.46
C GLN A 568 -13.11 -33.59 38.58
N ALA A 569 -12.67 -33.11 39.75
CA ALA A 569 -11.79 -31.96 39.71
C ALA A 569 -10.59 -32.42 38.88
N TYR A 570 -10.48 -31.94 37.64
CA TYR A 570 -9.20 -32.00 36.96
C TYR A 570 -8.21 -31.32 37.90
N SER A 571 -7.38 -32.14 38.54
CA SER A 571 -6.15 -31.65 39.15
C SER A 571 -5.49 -30.78 38.09
N THR A 572 -5.07 -29.58 38.48
CA THR A 572 -4.19 -28.75 37.66
C THR A 572 -2.89 -29.47 37.33
N GLU A 573 -2.65 -30.67 37.88
CA GLU A 573 -1.60 -31.58 37.46
C GLU A 573 -1.96 -32.27 36.12
N PRO A 574 -1.25 -31.93 35.03
CA PRO A 574 -1.46 -32.53 33.71
C PRO A 574 -1.34 -34.07 33.68
N GLU A 575 -0.72 -34.70 34.69
CA GLU A 575 -0.56 -36.15 34.77
C GLU A 575 -1.86 -36.95 34.97
N VAL A 576 -2.84 -36.42 35.71
CA VAL A 576 -4.09 -37.13 35.98
C VAL A 576 -4.99 -37.16 34.74
N SER A 577 -5.06 -36.03 34.03
CA SER A 577 -5.68 -35.93 32.70
C SER A 577 -5.02 -36.89 31.70
N LYS A 578 -3.69 -37.01 31.71
CA LYS A 578 -2.93 -37.92 30.83
C LYS A 578 -3.28 -39.38 31.05
N ARG A 579 -3.39 -39.83 32.31
CA ARG A 579 -3.75 -41.24 32.62
C ARG A 579 -5.20 -41.56 32.25
N HIS A 580 -6.12 -40.63 32.51
CA HIS A 580 -7.52 -40.83 32.15
C HIS A 580 -7.71 -40.82 30.63
N PHE A 581 -7.04 -39.91 29.92
CA PHE A 581 -7.07 -39.84 28.45
C PHE A 581 -6.47 -41.08 27.80
N LYS A 582 -5.32 -41.56 28.30
CA LYS A 582 -4.71 -42.81 27.86
C LYS A 582 -5.63 -44.01 28.12
N SER A 583 -6.22 -44.12 29.31
CA SER A 583 -7.16 -45.21 29.62
C SER A 583 -8.38 -45.19 28.70
N VAL A 584 -8.90 -44.02 28.33
CA VAL A 584 -10.04 -43.89 27.40
C VAL A 584 -9.64 -44.27 25.98
N LEU A 585 -8.47 -43.84 25.50
CA LEU A 585 -7.96 -44.25 24.18
C LEU A 585 -7.63 -45.74 24.12
N ASP A 586 -6.99 -46.28 25.16
CA ASP A 586 -6.67 -47.71 25.26
C ASP A 586 -7.97 -48.54 25.32
N ASP A 587 -9.02 -48.08 26.02
CA ASP A 587 -10.35 -48.73 26.01
C ASP A 587 -11.02 -48.66 24.62
N ILE A 588 -10.84 -47.55 23.90
CA ILE A 588 -11.36 -47.36 22.52
C ILE A 588 -10.60 -48.26 21.53
N GLU A 589 -9.29 -48.44 21.69
CA GLU A 589 -8.46 -49.29 20.85
C GLU A 589 -8.64 -50.78 21.18
N ALA A 590 -8.80 -51.14 22.45
CA ALA A 590 -9.00 -52.52 22.90
C ALA A 590 -10.38 -53.09 22.51
N ARG A 591 -11.40 -52.24 22.34
CA ARG A 591 -12.71 -52.66 21.84
C ARG A 591 -12.69 -52.74 20.32
N HIS A 592 -12.40 -53.94 19.81
CA HIS A 592 -12.53 -54.23 18.38
C HIS A 592 -13.93 -53.85 17.88
N SER A 593 -13.90 -53.02 16.82
CA SER A 593 -15.01 -52.51 16.01
C SER A 593 -15.92 -51.41 16.59
N LEU A 594 -15.33 -50.36 17.18
CA LEU A 594 -16.03 -49.04 17.24
C LEU A 594 -16.52 -48.61 15.84
N LYS A 595 -15.84 -49.05 14.78
CA LYS A 595 -16.24 -48.90 13.37
C LYS A 595 -17.60 -49.57 13.08
N ASP A 596 -17.82 -50.79 13.55
CA ASP A 596 -19.06 -51.53 13.29
C ASP A 596 -20.21 -51.03 14.21
N GLN A 597 -19.88 -50.56 15.42
CA GLN A 597 -20.82 -49.85 16.28
C GLN A 597 -21.24 -48.49 15.69
N LEU A 598 -20.32 -47.76 15.08
CA LEU A 598 -20.59 -46.52 14.35
C LEU A 598 -21.42 -46.78 13.08
N ASP A 599 -21.18 -47.89 12.37
CA ASP A 599 -21.96 -48.25 11.17
C ASP A 599 -23.42 -48.63 11.52
N CYS A 600 -23.67 -49.24 12.69
CA CYS A 600 -25.03 -49.39 13.24
C CYS A 600 -25.71 -48.04 13.57
N VAL A 601 -24.94 -47.06 14.06
CA VAL A 601 -25.43 -45.71 14.44
C VAL A 601 -25.69 -44.83 13.20
N MET A 602 -25.05 -45.11 12.06
CA MET A 602 -25.18 -44.34 10.81
C MET A 602 -26.52 -44.51 10.07
N HIS A 603 -27.42 -45.37 10.54
CA HIS A 603 -28.76 -45.56 9.96
C HIS A 603 -29.89 -44.73 10.63
N GLY A 604 -29.54 -43.81 11.54
CA GLY A 604 -30.47 -42.82 12.14
C GLY A 604 -29.94 -41.37 12.09
N SER A 605 -30.49 -40.47 12.93
CA SER A 605 -30.21 -39.02 13.00
C SER A 605 -28.76 -38.60 13.37
N TYR A 606 -27.82 -39.54 13.45
CA TYR A 606 -26.46 -39.42 14.00
C TYR A 606 -25.30 -38.95 13.08
N PRO A 607 -25.44 -38.68 11.76
CA PRO A 607 -24.32 -38.35 10.89
C PRO A 607 -23.48 -37.14 11.28
N CYS A 608 -24.00 -36.20 12.08
CA CYS A 608 -23.27 -35.02 12.53
C CYS A 608 -22.43 -35.27 13.80
N MET A 609 -22.88 -36.10 14.76
CA MET A 609 -22.04 -36.54 15.89
C MET A 609 -20.84 -37.35 15.39
N CYS A 610 -21.08 -38.32 14.51
CA CYS A 610 -20.03 -39.14 13.94
C CYS A 610 -19.05 -38.29 13.10
N ARG A 611 -19.54 -37.26 12.40
CA ARG A 611 -18.67 -36.31 11.68
C ARG A 611 -17.87 -35.41 12.61
N ALA A 612 -18.48 -34.85 13.65
CA ALA A 612 -17.79 -34.03 14.65
C ALA A 612 -16.72 -34.85 15.38
N TRP A 613 -17.08 -36.05 15.86
CA TRP A 613 -16.14 -36.96 16.54
C TRP A 613 -15.03 -37.44 15.60
N ARG A 614 -15.35 -37.89 14.37
CA ARG A 614 -14.33 -38.24 13.35
C ARG A 614 -13.43 -37.06 12.99
N SER A 615 -13.94 -35.83 13.08
CA SER A 615 -13.15 -34.61 12.82
C SER A 615 -12.25 -34.23 13.99
N LEU A 616 -12.70 -34.47 15.24
CA LEU A 616 -11.95 -34.19 16.47
C LEU A 616 -10.93 -35.29 16.83
N ARG A 617 -11.19 -36.56 16.48
CA ARG A 617 -10.31 -37.69 16.81
C ARG A 617 -8.87 -37.52 16.31
N PRO A 618 -8.60 -37.22 15.02
CA PRO A 618 -7.22 -37.06 14.55
C PRO A 618 -6.49 -35.90 15.23
N TRP A 619 -7.23 -34.87 15.65
CA TRP A 619 -6.71 -33.77 16.43
C TRP A 619 -6.33 -34.21 17.85
N ALA A 620 -7.23 -34.90 18.55
CA ALA A 620 -7.00 -35.42 19.89
C ALA A 620 -5.81 -36.40 19.93
N GLU A 621 -5.72 -37.30 18.94
CA GLU A 621 -4.56 -38.19 18.75
C GLU A 621 -3.26 -37.40 18.51
N SER A 622 -3.31 -36.30 17.75
CA SER A 622 -2.13 -35.46 17.50
C SER A 622 -1.69 -34.70 18.74
N VAL A 623 -2.61 -34.18 19.57
CA VAL A 623 -2.28 -33.52 20.84
C VAL A 623 -1.62 -34.53 21.78
N TRP A 624 -2.20 -35.73 21.89
CA TRP A 624 -1.65 -36.81 22.70
C TRP A 624 -0.24 -37.23 22.29
N ARG A 625 0.02 -37.41 20.98
CA ARG A 625 1.36 -37.73 20.47
C ARG A 625 2.38 -36.62 20.77
N LYS A 626 1.97 -35.35 20.70
CA LYS A 626 2.84 -34.20 21.04
C LYS A 626 3.16 -34.11 22.53
N GLU A 627 2.30 -34.64 23.40
CA GLU A 627 2.54 -34.65 24.85
C GLU A 627 3.32 -35.88 25.35
N GLN A 628 3.49 -36.90 24.51
CA GLN A 628 4.31 -38.09 24.78
C GLN A 628 5.76 -37.97 24.28
N LEU A 629 6.00 -37.12 23.28
CA LEU A 629 7.32 -36.71 22.79
C LEU A 629 7.84 -35.53 23.61
#